data_AF-A0A0F2JJG6-F1
#
_entry.id   AF-A0A0F2JJG6-F1
#
_cell.length_a   1.000
_cell.length_b   1.000
_cell.length_c   1.000
_cell.angle_alpha   90.00
_cell.angle_beta   90.00
_cell.angle_gamma   90.00
#
_symmetry.space_group_name_H-M   'P 1'
#
loop_
_entity.id
_entity.type
_entity.pdbx_description
1 polymer ?
#
loop_
_entity_poly.entity_id
_entity_poly.type
_entity_poly.pdbx_seq_one_letter_code
_entity_poly.pdbx_strand_id
1 'polypeptide(L)' 'MSANEIWRWKMNVARVMGNSHDSFFIPHLEKAFFENSDERVKGMAAWALGCIGGSDHTSF' A
#
# COMPACT_ATOMS: atom_id res chain seq x y z
N MET A 1 -13.07 18.57 0.78
CA MET A 1 -12.46 17.68 -0.24
C MET A 1 -13.55 17.08 -1.06
N SER A 2 -13.41 17.07 -2.39
CA SER A 2 -14.41 16.46 -3.26
C SER A 2 -14.25 14.93 -3.27
N ALA A 3 -15.31 14.19 -3.59
CA ALA A 3 -15.24 12.72 -3.73
C ALA A 3 -14.18 12.28 -4.75
N ASN A 4 -13.89 13.14 -5.74
CA ASN A 4 -12.88 12.94 -6.77
C ASN A 4 -11.43 12.98 -6.25
N GLU A 5 -11.22 13.36 -4.99
CA GLU A 5 -9.89 13.49 -4.39
C GLU A 5 -9.62 12.43 -3.30
N ILE A 6 -10.55 11.49 -3.09
CA ILE A 6 -10.42 10.43 -2.07
C ILE A 6 -9.19 9.54 -2.29
N TRP A 7 -8.74 9.42 -3.54
CA TRP A 7 -7.55 8.67 -3.92
C TRP A 7 -6.30 9.18 -3.18
N ARG A 8 -6.21 10.48 -2.87
CA ARG A 8 -5.04 11.05 -2.15
C ARG A 8 -4.92 10.47 -0.75
N TRP A 9 -6.05 10.35 -0.04
CA TRP A 9 -6.08 9.71 1.28
C TRP A 9 -5.73 8.24 1.20
N LYS A 10 -6.40 7.50 0.30
CA LYS A 10 -6.14 6.06 0.13
C LYS A 10 -4.68 5.76 -0.21
N MET A 11 -4.11 6.55 -1.11
CA MET A 11 -2.69 6.46 -1.47
C MET A 11 -1.80 6.75 -0.25
N ASN A 12 -2.05 7.82 0.51
CA ASN A 12 -1.25 8.13 1.69
C ASN A 12 -1.36 7.05 2.78
N VAL A 13 -2.53 6.44 2.96
CA VAL A 13 -2.72 5.32 3.89
C VAL A 13 -1.88 4.12 3.46
N ALA A 14 -1.95 3.73 2.18
CA ALA A 14 -1.11 2.65 1.65
C ALA A 14 0.39 2.95 1.83
N ARG A 15 0.80 4.21 1.68
CA ARG A 15 2.18 4.65 1.91
C ARG A 15 2.61 4.50 3.37
N VAL A 16 1.76 4.89 4.32
CA VAL A 16 2.03 4.75 5.76
C VAL A 16 2.13 3.28 6.14
N MET A 17 1.23 2.44 5.63
CA MET A 17 1.30 0.98 5.81
C MET A 17 2.62 0.41 5.29
N GLY A 18 3.03 0.78 4.06
CA GLY A 18 4.32 0.35 3.51
C GLY A 18 5.50 0.80 4.37
N ASN A 19 5.56 2.07 4.76
CA ASN A 19 6.63 2.64 5.59
C ASN A 19 6.74 2.01 7.00
N SER A 20 5.67 1.38 7.50
CA SER A 20 5.70 0.72 8.79
C SER A 20 6.51 -0.58 8.78
N HIS A 21 6.69 -1.18 7.58
CA HIS A 21 7.22 -2.53 7.40
C HIS A 21 6.48 -3.62 8.21
N ASP A 22 5.27 -3.33 8.68
CA ASP A 22 4.46 -4.27 9.46
C ASP A 22 3.71 -5.22 8.51
N SER A 23 4.04 -6.51 8.59
CA SER A 23 3.44 -7.57 7.79
C SER A 23 1.94 -7.75 8.07
N PHE A 24 1.42 -7.21 9.18
CA PHE A 24 -0.01 -7.11 9.45
C PHE A 24 -0.80 -6.42 8.33
N PHE A 25 -0.18 -5.47 7.62
CA PHE A 25 -0.88 -4.72 6.56
C PHE A 25 -0.93 -5.43 5.21
N ILE A 26 -0.23 -6.54 5.00
CA ILE A 26 -0.22 -7.28 3.74
C ILE A 26 -1.63 -7.56 3.19
N PRO A 27 -2.56 -8.20 3.92
CA PRO A 27 -3.89 -8.49 3.39
C PRO A 27 -4.70 -7.22 3.04
N HIS A 28 -4.46 -6.11 3.73
CA HIS A 28 -5.11 -4.83 3.45
C HIS A 28 -4.58 -4.19 2.17
N LEU A 29 -3.27 -4.28 1.94
CA LEU A 29 -2.62 -3.78 0.74
C LEU A 29 -2.95 -4.62 -0.49
N GLU A 30 -3.01 -5.95 -0.37
CA GLU A 30 -3.48 -6.84 -1.43
C GLU A 30 -4.92 -6.49 -1.84
N LYS A 31 -5.82 -6.36 -0.86
CA LYS A 31 -7.19 -5.92 -1.10
C LYS A 31 -7.22 -4.57 -1.82
N ALA A 32 -6.40 -3.61 -1.37
CA ALA A 32 -6.34 -2.30 -1.99
C ALA A 32 -5.85 -2.37 -3.45
N PHE A 33 -4.94 -3.27 -3.77
CA PHE A 33 -4.41 -3.49 -5.12
C PHE A 33 -5.45 -4.13 -6.06
N PHE A 34 -6.19 -5.14 -5.59
CA PHE A 34 -7.16 -5.86 -6.41
C PHE A 34 -8.51 -5.14 -6.56
N GLU A 35 -8.96 -4.43 -5.52
CA GLU A 35 -10.34 -3.89 -5.48
C GLU A 35 -10.46 -2.38 -5.75
N ASN A 36 -9.39 -1.58 -5.69
CA ASN A 36 -9.50 -0.17 -6.06
C ASN A 36 -9.50 0.01 -7.58
N SER A 37 -10.30 0.98 -8.06
CA SER A 37 -10.31 1.40 -9.46
C SER A 37 -9.28 2.50 -9.78
N ASP A 38 -8.71 3.16 -8.77
CA ASP A 38 -7.75 4.24 -8.96
C ASP A 38 -6.32 3.67 -9.06
N GLU A 39 -5.73 3.77 -10.25
CA GLU A 39 -4.39 3.25 -10.54
C GLU A 39 -3.29 3.84 -9.65
N ARG A 40 -3.47 5.06 -9.11
CA ARG A 40 -2.50 5.66 -8.19
C ARG A 40 -2.51 4.96 -6.83
N VAL A 41 -3.69 4.54 -6.38
CA VAL A 41 -3.86 3.76 -5.14
C VAL A 41 -3.27 2.37 -5.34
N LYS A 42 -3.54 1.73 -6.49
CA LYS A 42 -2.97 0.41 -6.83
C LYS A 42 -1.44 0.44 -6.90
N GLY A 43 -0.87 1.42 -7.60
CA GLY A 43 0.58 1.58 -7.69
C GLY A 43 1.24 1.77 -6.32
N MET A 44 0.62 2.55 -5.44
CA MET A 44 1.11 2.71 -4.06
C MET A 44 0.97 1.44 -3.22
N ALA A 45 -0.12 0.68 -3.39
CA ALA A 45 -0.29 -0.60 -2.71
C ALA A 45 0.77 -1.62 -3.14
N ALA A 46 1.09 -1.70 -4.43
CA ALA A 46 2.16 -2.55 -4.94
C ALA A 46 3.54 -2.14 -4.41
N TRP A 47 3.83 -0.83 -4.36
CA TRP A 47 5.06 -0.32 -3.76
C TRP A 47 5.16 -0.69 -2.27
N ALA A 48 4.08 -0.50 -1.51
CA ALA A 48 4.04 -0.81 -0.08
C ALA A 48 4.26 -2.30 0.21
N LEU A 49 3.68 -3.19 -0.59
CA LEU A 49 3.93 -4.64 -0.52
C LEU A 49 5.41 -4.97 -0.76
N GLY A 50 6.04 -4.30 -1.74
CA GLY A 50 7.48 -4.43 -1.99
C GLY A 50 8.35 -3.94 -0.84
N CYS A 51 7.95 -2.88 -0.13
CA CYS A 51 8.66 -2.41 1.08
C CYS A 51 8.60 -3.41 2.22
N ILE A 52 7.41 -3.95 2.50
CA ILE A 52 7.22 -4.94 3.57
C ILE A 52 8.00 -6.23 3.25
N GLY A 53 7.85 -6.79 2.05
CA GLY A 53 8.55 -8.02 1.65
C GLY A 53 10.05 -7.84 1.37
N GLY A 54 10.49 -6.63 0.99
CA GLY A 54 11.90 -6.30 0.77
C GLY A 54 12.69 -6.09 2.06
N SER A 55 12.01 -5.96 3.20
CA SER A 55 12.63 -5.84 4.53
C SER A 55 13.24 -7.15 5.03
N ASP A 56 12.81 -8.30 4.49
CA ASP A 56 13.26 -9.64 4.90
C ASP A 56 14.62 -10.06 4.32
N HIS A 57 15.33 -9.19 3.61
CA HIS A 57 16.68 -9.47 3.12
C HIS A 57 17.77 -9.09 4.13
N THR A 58 17.79 -9.76 5.28
CA THR A 58 19.01 -10.05 6.04
C THR A 58 18.78 -11.25 6.95
N SER A 59 19.07 -12.46 6.45
CA SER A 59 19.63 -13.58 7.23
C SER A 59 19.88 -14.79 6.33
N PHE A 60 21.17 -15.04 6.10
CA PHE A 60 21.88 -16.23 5.59
C PHE A 60 21.67 -16.66 4.14
#